data_AF-A0A2H0XB99-F1
#
_entry.id   AF-A0A2H0XB99-F1
#
_cell.length_a   1.000
_cell.length_b   1.000
_cell.length_c   1.000
_cell.angle_alpha   90.00
_cell.angle_beta   90.00
_cell.angle_gamma   90.00
#
_symmetry.space_group_name_H-M   'P 1'
#
loop_
_entity.id
_entity.type
_entity.pdbx_description
1 polymer ?
#
loop_
_entity_poly.entity_id
_entity_poly.type
_entity_poly.pdbx_seq_one_letter_code
_entity_poly.pdbx_strand_id
1 'polypeptide(L)'
;MSRGQILKSWLDGAENSITTAKDMLKLNHRDWSLFFCHLAIEKILKARLYKNGVDTPVTHNLVKLAKASKIGMDNKILSDLAEITTYNVSARYDDEKRSFYKKATAPYAKKWFQICSEIYQKIKGAL
;
A
#
# COMPACT_ATOMS: atom_id res chain seq x y z
N MET A 1 -7.88 -19.36 13.28
CA MET A 1 -7.98 -17.96 13.75
C MET A 1 -9.43 -17.52 13.67
N SER A 2 -9.94 -16.78 14.65
CA SER A 2 -11.26 -16.17 14.57
C SER A 2 -11.28 -15.03 13.54
N ARG A 3 -12.47 -14.65 13.07
CA ARG A 3 -12.66 -13.49 12.18
C ARG A 3 -12.02 -12.22 12.76
N GLY A 4 -12.16 -12.01 14.07
CA GLY A 4 -11.53 -10.87 14.76
C GLY A 4 -10.00 -10.91 14.73
N GLN A 5 -9.40 -12.09 14.90
CA GLN A 5 -7.94 -12.26 14.83
C GLN A 5 -7.39 -12.00 13.43
N ILE A 6 -8.09 -12.45 12.38
CA ILE A 6 -7.69 -12.21 10.99
C ILE A 6 -7.76 -10.71 10.67
N LEU A 7 -8.86 -10.04 11.06
CA LEU A 7 -8.99 -8.60 10.88
C LEU A 7 -7.88 -7.84 11.61
N LYS A 8 -7.60 -8.19 12.87
CA LYS A 8 -6.52 -7.59 13.65
C LYS A 8 -5.16 -7.79 12.97
N SER A 9 -4.87 -8.99 12.48
CA SER A 9 -3.62 -9.27 11.75
C SER A 9 -3.43 -8.37 10.52
N TRP A 10 -4.51 -8.10 9.76
CA TRP A 10 -4.44 -7.17 8.65
C TRP A 10 -4.17 -5.73 9.10
N LEU A 11 -4.84 -5.27 10.15
CA LEU A 11 -4.68 -3.92 10.69
C LEU A 11 -3.26 -3.70 11.25
N ASP A 12 -2.81 -4.61 12.12
CA ASP A 12 -1.47 -4.58 12.71
C ASP A 12 -0.40 -4.66 11.60
N GLY A 13 -0.60 -5.52 10.61
CA GLY A 13 0.29 -5.63 9.47
C GLY A 13 0.35 -4.35 8.62
N ALA A 14 -0.78 -3.66 8.44
CA ALA A 14 -0.84 -2.41 7.70
C ALA A 14 -0.13 -1.27 8.46
N GLU A 15 -0.33 -1.20 9.78
CA GLU A 15 0.33 -0.23 10.67
C GLU A 15 1.84 -0.44 10.75
N ASN A 16 2.27 -1.70 10.87
CA ASN A 16 3.68 -2.05 10.80
C ASN A 16 4.28 -1.64 9.44
N SER A 17 3.57 -1.92 8.34
CA SER A 17 4.07 -1.59 7.00
C SER A 17 4.26 -0.07 6.81
N ILE A 18 3.31 0.77 7.24
CA ILE A 18 3.47 2.23 7.09
C ILE A 18 4.57 2.79 8.00
N THR A 19 4.74 2.20 9.18
CA THR A 19 5.83 2.56 10.11
C THR A 19 7.19 2.20 9.51
N THR A 20 7.33 0.98 8.99
CA THR A 20 8.54 0.55 8.29
C THR A 20 8.83 1.41 7.07
N ALA A 21 7.81 1.80 6.29
CA ALA A 21 7.98 2.70 5.15
C ALA A 21 8.62 4.05 5.57
N LYS A 22 8.19 4.59 6.71
CA LYS A 22 8.74 5.83 7.28
C LYS A 22 10.19 5.66 7.71
N ASP A 23 10.53 4.56 8.37
CA ASP A 23 11.90 4.31 8.83
C ASP A 23 12.86 4.04 7.68
N MET A 24 12.43 3.30 6.67
CA MET A 24 13.20 3.11 5.43
C MET A 24 13.49 4.44 4.72
N LEU A 25 12.52 5.36 4.72
CA LEU A 25 12.71 6.69 4.14
C LEU A 25 13.79 7.50 4.91
N LYS A 26 13.77 7.46 6.25
CA LYS A 26 14.79 8.13 7.09
C LYS A 26 16.18 7.56 6.86
N LEU A 27 16.28 6.24 6.65
CA LEU A 27 17.53 5.54 6.38
C LEU A 27 17.99 5.64 4.92
N ASN A 28 17.33 6.44 4.08
CA ASN A 28 17.57 6.55 2.64
C ASN A 28 17.35 5.27 1.82
N HIS A 29 16.72 4.23 2.38
CA HIS A 29 16.22 3.05 1.67
C HIS A 29 14.89 3.35 0.97
N ARG A 30 14.94 4.21 -0.05
CA ARG A 30 13.77 4.80 -0.72
C ARG A 30 12.92 3.78 -1.46
N ASP A 31 13.57 2.83 -2.12
CA ASP A 31 12.96 1.67 -2.77
C ASP A 31 12.14 0.84 -1.77
N TRP A 32 12.74 0.51 -0.63
CA TRP A 32 12.05 -0.21 0.44
C TRP A 32 10.92 0.60 1.04
N SER A 33 11.11 1.92 1.22
CA SER A 33 10.03 2.80 1.68
C SER A 33 8.79 2.70 0.79
N LEU A 34 8.98 2.80 -0.53
CA LEU A 34 7.89 2.71 -1.51
C LEU A 34 7.26 1.30 -1.57
N PHE A 35 8.06 0.25 -1.43
CA PHE A 35 7.54 -1.12 -1.30
C PHE A 35 6.66 -1.29 -0.05
N PHE A 36 7.10 -0.77 1.09
CA PHE A 36 6.31 -0.83 2.32
C PHE A 36 5.06 0.07 2.27
N CYS A 37 5.10 1.18 1.52
CA CYS A 37 3.92 1.97 1.18
C CYS A 37 2.87 1.11 0.44
N HIS A 38 3.29 0.37 -0.58
CA HIS A 38 2.40 -0.57 -1.27
C HIS A 38 1.77 -1.58 -0.32
N LEU A 39 2.58 -2.23 0.52
CA LEU A 39 2.13 -3.21 1.50
C LEU A 39 1.14 -2.63 2.52
N ALA A 40 1.33 -1.39 2.96
CA ALA A 40 0.42 -0.73 3.89
C ALA A 40 -0.97 -0.54 3.27
N ILE A 41 -1.02 -0.03 2.04
CA ILE A 41 -2.29 0.19 1.33
C ILE A 41 -2.98 -1.13 0.98
N GLU A 42 -2.23 -2.15 0.56
CA GLU A 42 -2.80 -3.46 0.28
C GLU A 42 -3.48 -4.03 1.52
N LYS A 43 -2.77 -4.07 2.65
CA LYS A 43 -3.27 -4.66 3.89
C LYS A 43 -4.48 -3.91 4.45
N ILE A 44 -4.49 -2.57 4.41
CA ILE A 44 -5.63 -1.80 4.91
C ILE A 44 -6.88 -1.96 4.02
N LEU A 45 -6.71 -2.08 2.70
CA LEU A 45 -7.82 -2.38 1.78
C LEU A 45 -8.37 -3.79 2.04
N LYS A 46 -7.49 -4.79 2.23
CA LYS A 46 -7.90 -6.17 2.56
C LYS A 46 -8.59 -6.25 3.92
N ALA A 47 -8.09 -5.53 4.94
CA ALA A 47 -8.76 -5.41 6.23
C ALA A 47 -10.20 -4.92 6.08
N ARG A 48 -10.40 -3.87 5.27
CA ARG A 48 -11.72 -3.29 5.02
C ARG A 48 -12.66 -4.26 4.30
N LEU A 49 -12.20 -4.87 3.21
CA LEU A 49 -12.98 -5.87 2.46
C LEU A 49 -13.46 -6.98 3.40
N TYR A 50 -12.54 -7.51 4.19
CA TYR A 50 -12.80 -8.56 5.16
C TYR A 50 -13.77 -8.12 6.27
N LYS A 51 -13.61 -6.90 6.81
CA LYS A 51 -14.54 -6.33 7.80
C LYS A 51 -15.97 -6.25 7.25
N ASN A 52 -16.11 -5.84 5.99
CA ASN A 52 -17.41 -5.69 5.32
C ASN A 52 -17.99 -7.01 4.78
N GLY A 53 -17.32 -8.15 5.00
CA GLY A 53 -17.77 -9.44 4.48
C GLY A 53 -17.72 -9.56 2.96
N VAL A 54 -16.92 -8.70 2.31
CA VAL A 54 -16.66 -8.79 0.87
C VAL A 54 -15.51 -9.77 0.65
N ASP A 55 -15.65 -10.62 -0.36
CA ASP A 55 -14.58 -11.53 -0.75
C ASP A 55 -13.29 -10.73 -1.04
N THR A 56 -12.17 -11.21 -0.53
CA THR A 56 -10.89 -10.49 -0.57
C THR A 56 -10.09 -11.01 -1.77
N PRO A 57 -10.00 -10.26 -2.88
CA PRO A 57 -9.39 -10.79 -4.10
C PRO A 57 -7.91 -11.13 -3.88
N VAL A 58 -7.48 -12.27 -4.43
CA VAL A 58 -6.07 -12.68 -4.44
C VAL A 58 -5.32 -11.87 -5.50
N THR A 59 -5.05 -10.62 -5.17
CA THR A 59 -4.36 -9.65 -6.02
C THR A 59 -3.55 -8.66 -5.19
N HIS A 60 -2.53 -8.11 -5.81
CA HIS A 60 -1.75 -6.98 -5.29
C HIS A 60 -2.13 -5.66 -5.99
N ASN A 61 -3.04 -5.71 -6.98
CA ASN A 61 -3.44 -4.50 -7.68
C ASN A 61 -4.34 -3.65 -6.79
N LEU A 62 -3.83 -2.50 -6.34
CA LEU A 62 -4.52 -1.65 -5.38
C LEU A 62 -5.78 -1.01 -5.97
N VAL A 63 -5.81 -0.74 -7.29
CA VAL A 63 -7.00 -0.24 -7.98
C VAL A 63 -8.12 -1.28 -7.94
N LYS A 64 -7.80 -2.56 -8.17
CA LYS A 64 -8.79 -3.65 -8.07
C LYS A 64 -9.33 -3.79 -6.65
N LEU A 65 -8.45 -3.76 -5.64
CA LEU A 65 -8.85 -3.82 -4.23
C LEU A 65 -9.71 -2.62 -3.82
N ALA A 66 -9.34 -1.41 -4.25
CA ALA A 66 -10.10 -0.20 -4.00
C ALA A 66 -11.50 -0.25 -4.61
N LYS A 67 -11.62 -0.66 -5.87
CA LYS A 67 -12.93 -0.83 -6.53
C LYS A 67 -13.79 -1.88 -5.82
N ALA A 68 -13.21 -3.01 -5.42
CA ALA A 68 -13.90 -4.03 -4.64
C ALA A 68 -14.39 -3.50 -3.28
N SER A 69 -13.65 -2.58 -2.67
CA SER A 69 -13.98 -2.00 -1.35
C SER A 69 -15.18 -1.05 -1.37
N LYS A 70 -15.68 -0.70 -2.56
CA LYS A 70 -16.77 0.27 -2.79
C LYS A 70 -16.58 1.62 -2.06
N ILE A 71 -15.35 1.99 -1.73
CA ILE A 71 -15.03 3.33 -1.26
C ILE A 71 -15.20 4.27 -2.44
N GLY A 72 -15.92 5.38 -2.27
CA GLY A 72 -15.92 6.49 -3.22
C GLY A 72 -14.52 7.08 -3.32
N MET A 73 -13.69 6.52 -4.20
CA MET A 73 -12.38 7.05 -4.54
C MET A 73 -12.51 7.88 -5.81
N ASP A 74 -12.02 9.11 -5.75
CA ASP A 74 -11.93 9.94 -6.94
C ASP A 74 -10.88 9.38 -7.92
N ASN A 75 -10.93 9.87 -9.16
CA ASN A 75 -10.02 9.44 -10.22
C ASN A 75 -8.54 9.69 -9.88
N LYS A 76 -8.25 10.71 -9.06
CA LYS A 76 -6.89 11.02 -8.64
C LYS A 76 -6.35 9.92 -7.72
N ILE A 77 -7.11 9.51 -6.71
CA ILE A 77 -6.72 8.42 -5.81
C ILE A 77 -6.54 7.12 -6.61
N LEU A 78 -7.43 6.83 -7.56
CA LEU A 78 -7.27 5.64 -8.40
C LEU A 78 -5.97 5.68 -9.24
N SER A 79 -5.61 6.85 -9.77
CA SER A 79 -4.33 7.04 -10.47
C SER A 79 -3.13 6.88 -9.53
N ASP A 80 -3.21 7.45 -8.31
CA ASP A 80 -2.17 7.32 -7.30
C ASP A 80 -1.99 5.85 -6.87
N LEU A 81 -3.08 5.10 -6.71
CA LEU A 81 -3.06 3.66 -6.42
C LEU A 81 -2.46 2.84 -7.56
N ALA A 82 -2.68 3.24 -8.82
CA ALA A 82 -2.08 2.58 -9.98
C ALA A 82 -0.56 2.72 -9.95
N GLU A 83 -0.06 3.92 -9.64
CA GLU A 83 1.38 4.18 -9.51
C GLU A 83 1.97 3.44 -8.29
N ILE A 84 1.31 3.46 -7.12
CA ILE A 84 1.74 2.71 -5.94
C ILE A 84 1.72 1.18 -6.18
N THR A 85 0.84 0.68 -7.05
CA THR A 85 0.82 -0.74 -7.44
C THR A 85 2.15 -1.15 -8.10
N THR A 86 2.82 -0.25 -8.81
CA THR A 86 4.12 -0.52 -9.44
C THR A 86 5.25 -0.73 -8.42
N TYR A 87 5.06 -0.29 -7.18
CA TYR A 87 6.06 -0.43 -6.11
C TYR A 87 6.04 -1.81 -5.47
N ASN A 88 5.10 -2.66 -5.85
CA ASN A 88 5.22 -4.10 -5.65
C ASN A 88 6.31 -4.63 -6.58
N VAL A 89 7.56 -4.23 -6.30
CA VAL A 89 8.73 -4.66 -7.03
C VAL A 89 8.80 -6.16 -6.81
N SER A 90 8.41 -6.90 -7.83
CA SER A 90 8.63 -8.32 -7.79
C SER A 90 10.14 -8.49 -7.74
N ALA A 91 10.66 -9.09 -6.67
CA ALA A 91 12.09 -9.38 -6.51
C ALA A 91 12.61 -10.41 -7.54
N ARG A 92 11.88 -10.60 -8.63
CA ARG A 92 12.01 -11.68 -9.62
C ARG A 92 12.81 -11.26 -10.85
N TYR A 93 12.94 -9.96 -11.14
CA TYR A 93 13.68 -9.47 -12.31
C TYR A 93 14.60 -8.31 -11.94
N ASP A 94 15.91 -8.52 -12.10
CA ASP A 94 16.94 -7.54 -11.76
C ASP A 94 16.82 -6.22 -12.55
N ASP A 95 16.32 -6.27 -13.78
CA ASP A 95 16.14 -5.08 -14.62
C ASP A 95 15.01 -4.16 -14.14
N GLU A 96 13.87 -4.73 -13.74
CA GLU A 96 12.76 -3.98 -13.15
C GLU A 96 13.22 -3.31 -11.86
N LYS A 97 13.93 -4.05 -11.01
CA LYS A 97 14.53 -3.54 -9.77
C LYS A 97 15.47 -2.36 -10.06
N ARG A 98 16.33 -2.46 -11.08
CA ARG A 98 17.27 -1.40 -11.47
C ARG A 98 16.56 -0.14 -11.96
N SER A 99 15.51 -0.29 -12.76
CA SER A 99 14.70 0.85 -13.22
C SER A 99 13.98 1.55 -12.08
N PHE A 100 13.47 0.77 -11.13
CA PHE A 100 12.80 1.28 -9.94
C PHE A 100 13.76 2.04 -9.01
N TYR A 101 14.95 1.50 -8.77
CA TYR A 101 15.99 2.20 -8.00
C TYR A 101 16.31 3.58 -8.59
N LYS A 102 16.37 3.69 -9.93
CA LYS A 102 16.58 4.99 -10.60
C LYS A 102 15.41 5.94 -10.41
N LYS A 103 14.17 5.43 -10.39
CA LYS A 103 12.94 6.21 -10.16
C LYS A 103 12.83 6.71 -8.71
N ALA A 104 13.29 5.91 -7.74
CA ALA A 104 13.20 6.15 -6.30
C ALA A 104 14.19 7.23 -5.80
N THR A 105 14.21 8.40 -6.44
CA THR A 105 14.96 9.57 -5.96
C THR A 105 14.39 10.09 -4.63
N ALA A 106 15.17 10.86 -3.86
CA ALA A 106 14.70 11.43 -2.59
C ALA A 106 13.39 12.22 -2.71
N PRO A 107 13.24 13.19 -3.65
CA PRO A 107 11.99 13.93 -3.78
C PRO A 107 10.83 13.03 -4.21
N TYR A 108 11.10 12.05 -5.08
CA TYR A 108 10.08 11.09 -5.52
C TYR A 108 9.55 10.25 -4.35
N ALA A 109 10.46 9.64 -3.58
CA ALA A 109 10.10 8.81 -2.45
C ALA A 109 9.35 9.59 -1.36
N LYS A 110 9.81 10.82 -1.05
CA LYS A 110 9.13 11.69 -0.08
C LYS A 110 7.72 12.07 -0.53
N LYS A 111 7.53 12.44 -1.80
CA LYS A 111 6.21 12.74 -2.38
C LYS A 111 5.28 11.54 -2.23
N TRP A 112 5.72 10.36 -2.65
CA TRP A 112 4.87 9.18 -2.67
C TRP A 112 4.61 8.58 -1.30
N PHE A 113 5.55 8.69 -0.37
CA PHE A 113 5.31 8.39 1.04
C PHE A 113 4.18 9.25 1.63
N GLN A 114 4.17 10.56 1.32
CA GLN A 114 3.12 11.47 1.78
C GLN A 114 1.75 11.09 1.21
N ILE A 115 1.67 10.89 -0.12
CA ILE A 115 0.43 10.46 -0.79
C ILE A 115 -0.06 9.12 -0.22
N CYS A 116 0.84 8.14 -0.05
CA CYS A 116 0.51 6.86 0.55
C CYS A 116 -0.01 7.03 1.98
N SER A 117 0.60 7.89 2.79
CA SER A 117 0.18 8.13 4.17
C SER A 117 -1.23 8.73 4.21
N GLU A 118 -1.54 9.68 3.34
CA GLU A 118 -2.88 10.29 3.22
C GLU A 118 -3.94 9.26 2.80
N ILE A 119 -3.66 8.45 1.78
CA ILE A 119 -4.58 7.38 1.33
C ILE A 119 -4.78 6.35 2.46
N TYR A 120 -3.71 5.93 3.13
CA TYR A 120 -3.77 5.00 4.26
C TYR A 120 -4.68 5.53 5.36
N GLN A 121 -4.51 6.80 5.77
CA GLN A 121 -5.35 7.42 6.80
C GLN A 121 -6.81 7.56 6.36
N LYS A 122 -7.06 7.90 5.09
CA LYS A 122 -8.42 7.96 4.54
C LYS A 122 -9.13 6.60 4.61
N ILE A 123 -8.44 5.51 4.28
CA ILE A 123 -9.01 4.16 4.35
C ILE A 123 -9.17 3.71 5.81
N LYS A 124 -8.17 3.99 6.67
CA LYS A 124 -8.21 3.67 8.11
C LYS A 124 -9.32 4.41 8.84
N GLY A 125 -9.56 5.68 8.53
CA GLY A 125 -10.66 6.47 9.13
C GLY A 125 -12.05 6.01 8.69
N ALA A 126 -12.16 5.34 7.54
CA ALA A 126 -13.42 4.83 7.04
C ALA A 126 -13.73 3.39 7.54
N LEU A 127 -12.80 2.73 8.24
CA LEU A 127 -12.87 1.31 8.58
C LEU A 127 -13.98 0.98 9.56
#